data_AF-A0A399WWN6-F1
#
_entry.id   AF-A0A399WWN6-F1
#
_cell.length_a   1.000
_cell.length_b   1.000
_cell.length_c   1.000
_cell.angle_alpha   90.00
_cell.angle_beta   90.00
_cell.angle_gamma   90.00
#
_symmetry.space_group_name_H-M   'P 1'
#
loop_
_entity.id
_entity.type
_entity.pdbx_description
1 polymer ?
#
loop_
_entity_poly.entity_id
_entity_poly.type
_entity_poly.pdbx_seq_one_letter_code
_entity_poly.pdbx_strand_id
1 'polypeptide(L)'
;MRILPRAAFAVVCAFLLLFSVNSSNAKNSHQTAVTRTSVSSGNWDSPSTWSGGVVPTSGNDVVIAAGTTVALSSDASIGSGKVTIESGAILDLAAAYLTAGLLVANDGSEVRQGSSQPEPRASIATYQLAADSTFTYYGNSSSLLNSHPTYGNLNFQTTAAGNGSIMTNLTVLGKFTLDLTNDRELQMKKNFAYSFGSIEVKRGKLSLNTSSGTPSINVNVQHDILIAPLGTLCGTTNTGHVSLNLGGDLINNGTFQPNNGNGTGVFTVNLNGTVEQHIAGSNPISFENLTINNSAGVVLDREVAVDKALTLTSGSVHAEDFALHAGPSSTIVGAGENSYITGYIAKEFSSTGSFVFPVGTDSGYSPVNATIAALATNPSKLTVAAFNGAGPGVEAANSVTRFWNVVEDGDLTANLTFSYRDADVTTPVAEASYSLVKKEGNGTPVVVCTGSGCVDATANTATANGLTAFSRWAIGVPVAPSSAEAMVAGRVVNAEARAVKGAFLTAVGTDGRVRFAITNQFGYYSLRALTAGETYTITIYSKQYSFAPSTRVITLNDIESQLDFVAEGR
;
A
#
# COMPACT_ATOMS: atom_id res chain seq x y z
N MET A 1 5.82 -26.79 70.37
CA MET A 1 6.28 -27.57 71.53
C MET A 1 7.57 -28.29 71.13
N ARG A 2 8.73 -27.76 71.53
CA ARG A 2 10.04 -28.43 71.43
C ARG A 2 10.02 -29.66 72.36
N ILE A 3 10.75 -30.76 72.13
CA ILE A 3 12.11 -31.05 72.69
C ILE A 3 12.37 -32.57 72.46
N LEU A 4 13.31 -32.99 71.57
CA LEU A 4 14.65 -33.59 71.82
C LEU A 4 14.70 -35.15 71.87
N PRO A 5 15.86 -35.85 71.80
CA PRO A 5 17.22 -35.49 71.29
C PRO A 5 18.00 -36.59 70.49
N ARG A 6 19.10 -36.13 69.84
CA ARG A 6 20.49 -36.69 69.71
C ARG A 6 20.68 -38.21 69.49
N ALA A 7 21.15 -38.68 68.33
CA ALA A 7 22.49 -38.61 67.73
C ALA A 7 23.59 -39.48 68.40
N ALA A 8 24.23 -40.28 67.52
CA ALA A 8 25.56 -40.91 67.57
C ALA A 8 25.69 -42.33 68.19
N PHE A 9 25.96 -43.35 67.35
CA PHE A 9 27.31 -43.92 67.24
C PHE A 9 27.46 -44.91 66.06
N ALA A 10 28.66 -44.88 65.47
CA ALA A 10 29.22 -45.52 64.28
C ALA A 10 28.96 -47.03 64.02
N VAL A 11 28.70 -47.34 62.73
CA VAL A 11 29.42 -48.28 61.83
C VAL A 11 30.22 -49.42 62.49
N VAL A 12 29.86 -50.69 62.23
CA VAL A 12 30.74 -51.78 61.77
C VAL A 12 29.92 -52.94 61.16
N CYS A 13 30.23 -53.22 59.89
CA CYS A 13 30.22 -54.46 59.12
C CYS A 13 29.35 -55.70 59.48
N ALA A 14 28.86 -56.28 58.37
CA ALA A 14 28.63 -57.71 58.11
C ALA A 14 27.24 -58.29 58.44
N PHE A 15 26.29 -58.10 57.52
CA PHE A 15 25.36 -59.16 57.13
C PHE A 15 25.22 -59.19 55.61
N LEU A 16 26.13 -59.94 55.01
CA LEU A 16 26.14 -60.38 53.61
C LEU A 16 25.33 -61.68 53.55
N LEU A 17 24.18 -61.71 52.85
CA LEU A 17 23.82 -62.70 51.83
C LEU A 17 22.31 -62.76 51.55
N LEU A 18 22.01 -62.78 50.23
CA LEU A 18 20.80 -63.21 49.52
C LEU A 18 19.65 -62.21 49.34
N PHE A 19 19.80 -61.32 48.36
CA PHE A 19 18.87 -61.24 47.23
C PHE A 19 19.64 -60.80 45.98
N SER A 20 19.62 -61.65 44.95
CA SER A 20 20.26 -61.44 43.65
C SER A 20 19.59 -60.30 42.88
N VAL A 21 20.32 -59.20 42.67
CA VAL A 21 20.02 -58.24 41.61
C VAL A 21 21.00 -58.53 40.49
N ASN A 22 20.48 -58.95 39.33
CA ASN A 22 21.23 -58.95 38.08
C ASN A 22 21.69 -57.52 37.81
N SER A 23 22.93 -57.20 38.17
CA SER A 23 23.61 -56.01 37.71
C SER A 23 23.97 -56.20 36.23
N SER A 24 23.04 -55.89 35.33
CA SER A 24 23.46 -55.39 34.02
C SER A 24 24.08 -54.02 34.27
N ASN A 25 25.41 -54.02 34.32
CA ASN A 25 26.24 -52.82 34.28
C ASN A 25 26.09 -52.17 32.89
N ALA A 26 24.91 -51.64 32.60
CA ALA A 26 24.75 -50.67 31.53
C ALA A 26 25.38 -49.39 32.04
N LYS A 27 26.67 -49.22 31.76
CA LYS A 27 27.28 -47.90 31.71
C LYS A 27 26.34 -47.05 30.87
N ASN A 28 25.60 -46.12 31.48
CA ASN A 28 25.06 -44.98 30.76
C ASN A 28 26.27 -44.15 30.31
N SER A 29 26.92 -44.61 29.24
CA SER A 29 27.68 -43.72 28.39
C SER A 29 26.65 -42.80 27.76
N HIS A 30 26.40 -41.65 28.37
CA HIS A 30 26.11 -40.46 27.59
C HIS A 30 27.36 -40.23 26.75
N GLN A 31 27.44 -40.93 25.62
CA GLN A 31 28.44 -40.68 24.61
C GLN A 31 28.12 -39.26 24.13
N THR A 32 28.92 -38.29 24.56
CA THR A 32 28.79 -36.91 24.09
C THR A 32 28.81 -36.96 22.57
N ALA A 33 27.76 -36.43 21.94
CA ALA A 33 27.67 -36.41 20.48
C ALA A 33 28.95 -35.76 19.93
N VAL A 34 29.67 -36.47 19.06
CA VAL A 34 30.86 -35.91 18.44
C VAL A 34 30.40 -34.90 17.40
N THR A 35 30.84 -33.66 17.52
CA THR A 35 30.54 -32.62 16.54
C THR A 35 31.46 -32.76 15.32
N ARG A 36 30.85 -32.79 14.13
CA ARG A 36 31.53 -32.75 12.83
C ARG A 36 31.25 -31.41 12.18
N THR A 37 32.30 -30.64 11.92
CA THR A 37 32.18 -29.31 11.33
C THR A 37 32.66 -29.34 9.90
N SER A 38 31.95 -28.71 8.96
CA SER A 38 32.43 -28.57 7.59
C SER A 38 33.68 -27.67 7.55
N VAL A 39 34.72 -28.10 6.83
CA VAL A 39 35.98 -27.35 6.66
C VAL A 39 36.16 -26.86 5.23
N SER A 40 35.36 -27.36 4.29
CA SER A 40 35.30 -26.94 2.90
C SER A 40 33.92 -27.23 2.32
N SER A 41 33.51 -26.49 1.29
CA SER A 41 32.32 -26.85 0.52
C SER A 41 32.51 -28.20 -0.19
N GLY A 42 31.46 -29.00 -0.27
CA GLY A 42 31.53 -30.34 -0.86
C GLY A 42 30.31 -31.20 -0.54
N ASN A 43 30.36 -32.45 -0.98
CA ASN A 43 29.27 -33.39 -0.69
C ASN A 43 29.33 -33.87 0.76
N TRP A 44 28.18 -34.17 1.34
CA TRP A 44 28.04 -34.72 2.68
C TRP A 44 28.81 -36.03 2.86
N ASP A 45 28.81 -36.89 1.85
CA ASP A 45 29.49 -38.19 1.87
C ASP A 45 30.99 -38.12 1.62
N SER A 46 31.56 -36.93 1.34
CA SER A 46 32.99 -36.76 1.16
C SER A 46 33.72 -36.53 2.49
N PRO A 47 34.70 -37.38 2.86
CA PRO A 47 35.53 -37.15 4.05
C PRO A 47 36.21 -35.77 4.06
N SER A 48 36.60 -35.24 2.90
CA SER A 48 37.28 -33.94 2.79
C SER A 48 36.41 -32.76 3.23
N THR A 49 35.08 -32.91 3.21
CA THR A 49 34.14 -31.89 3.65
C THR A 49 34.24 -31.63 5.15
N TRP A 50 34.66 -32.63 5.94
CA TRP A 50 34.48 -32.64 7.39
C TRP A 50 35.79 -32.57 8.18
N SER A 51 35.74 -31.89 9.32
CA SER A 51 36.82 -31.82 10.30
C SER A 51 37.32 -33.22 10.67
N GLY A 52 38.62 -33.45 10.50
CA GLY A 52 39.26 -34.75 10.78
C GLY A 52 39.09 -35.81 9.71
N GLY A 53 38.50 -35.49 8.55
CA GLY A 53 38.36 -36.43 7.44
C GLY A 53 37.34 -37.54 7.72
N VAL A 54 36.29 -37.25 8.49
CA VAL A 54 35.29 -38.25 8.91
C VAL A 54 33.88 -37.76 8.60
N VAL A 55 33.18 -38.52 7.75
CA VAL A 55 31.78 -38.29 7.40
C VAL A 55 30.88 -38.45 8.64
N PRO A 56 29.93 -37.51 8.90
CA PRO A 56 29.00 -37.62 10.01
C PRO A 56 28.11 -38.84 9.88
N THR A 57 27.92 -39.54 11.00
CA THR A 57 27.06 -40.73 11.10
C THR A 57 26.13 -40.63 12.32
N SER A 58 25.30 -41.65 12.54
CA SER A 58 24.34 -41.69 13.64
C SER A 58 24.98 -41.38 15.00
N GLY A 59 24.38 -40.45 15.75
CA GLY A 59 24.88 -40.00 17.07
C GLY A 59 25.90 -38.87 17.01
N ASN A 60 26.20 -38.32 15.83
CA ASN A 60 27.01 -37.09 15.70
C ASN A 60 26.13 -35.84 15.70
N ASP A 61 26.70 -34.73 16.16
CA ASP A 61 26.19 -33.40 15.85
C ASP A 61 26.95 -32.87 14.63
N VAL A 62 26.31 -32.01 13.86
CA VAL A 62 26.85 -31.46 12.62
C VAL A 62 26.77 -29.94 12.66
N VAL A 63 27.86 -29.29 12.26
CA VAL A 63 27.92 -27.84 12.02
C VAL A 63 28.31 -27.62 10.57
N ILE A 64 27.44 -26.95 9.81
CA ILE A 64 27.77 -26.41 8.50
C ILE A 64 28.32 -25.00 8.76
N ALA A 65 29.64 -24.88 8.70
CA ALA A 65 30.38 -23.68 9.08
C ALA A 65 30.17 -22.54 8.09
N ALA A 66 30.26 -21.31 8.59
CA ALA A 66 30.12 -20.08 7.80
C ALA A 66 30.96 -20.13 6.50
N GLY A 67 30.35 -19.71 5.38
CA GLY A 67 30.99 -19.68 4.06
C GLY A 67 31.15 -21.04 3.37
N THR A 68 30.66 -22.14 3.97
CA THR A 68 30.65 -23.46 3.32
C THR A 68 29.27 -23.83 2.77
N THR A 69 29.27 -24.59 1.68
CA THR A 69 28.08 -25.25 1.13
C THR A 69 28.25 -26.75 1.21
N VAL A 70 27.37 -27.43 1.94
CA VAL A 70 27.35 -28.89 2.02
C VAL A 70 26.13 -29.43 1.27
N ALA A 71 26.37 -30.25 0.25
CA ALA A 71 25.32 -30.82 -0.58
C ALA A 71 25.12 -32.32 -0.30
N LEU A 72 23.89 -32.81 -0.30
CA LEU A 72 23.62 -34.26 -0.20
C LEU A 72 23.54 -34.88 -1.61
N SER A 73 24.47 -35.79 -1.89
CA SER A 73 24.48 -36.64 -3.10
C SER A 73 23.56 -37.86 -2.97
N SER A 74 23.25 -38.26 -1.73
CA SER A 74 22.41 -39.40 -1.36
C SER A 74 21.85 -39.20 0.05
N ASP A 75 20.88 -40.03 0.45
CA ASP A 75 20.25 -39.94 1.76
C ASP A 75 21.29 -40.07 2.89
N ALA A 76 21.19 -39.19 3.90
CA ALA A 76 22.08 -39.13 5.04
C ALA A 76 21.30 -39.22 6.36
N SER A 77 21.90 -39.84 7.37
CA SER A 77 21.28 -39.97 8.70
C SER A 77 22.31 -39.80 9.81
N ILE A 78 22.02 -38.85 10.71
CA ILE A 78 22.73 -38.69 11.98
C ILE A 78 21.87 -39.12 13.18
N GLY A 79 20.73 -39.77 12.92
CA GLY A 79 19.82 -40.26 13.95
C GLY A 79 19.18 -39.11 14.73
N SER A 80 19.33 -39.09 16.05
CA SER A 80 18.82 -38.02 16.92
C SER A 80 19.74 -36.80 17.03
N GLY A 81 20.83 -36.75 16.26
CA GLY A 81 21.81 -35.67 16.29
C GLY A 81 21.25 -34.32 15.82
N LYS A 82 21.98 -33.24 16.12
CA LYS A 82 21.62 -31.88 15.72
C LYS A 82 22.44 -31.43 14.52
N VAL A 83 21.79 -30.79 13.55
CA VAL A 83 22.45 -30.04 12.46
C VAL A 83 22.31 -28.55 12.76
N THR A 84 23.42 -27.82 12.78
CA THR A 84 23.47 -26.35 12.90
C THR A 84 24.06 -25.76 11.63
N ILE A 85 23.38 -24.79 11.03
CA ILE A 85 23.81 -24.09 9.83
C ILE A 85 24.15 -22.66 10.26
N GLU A 86 25.43 -22.31 10.17
CA GLU A 86 25.92 -21.00 10.58
C GLU A 86 25.57 -19.90 9.55
N SER A 87 25.67 -18.65 9.97
CA SER A 87 25.42 -17.50 9.09
C SER A 87 26.31 -17.56 7.84
N GLY A 88 25.73 -17.34 6.66
CA GLY A 88 26.42 -17.44 5.38
C GLY A 88 26.76 -18.87 4.93
N ALA A 89 26.31 -19.90 5.66
CA ALA A 89 26.46 -21.29 5.26
C ALA A 89 25.20 -21.83 4.56
N ILE A 90 25.38 -22.86 3.73
CA ILE A 90 24.29 -23.47 2.95
C ILE A 90 24.27 -24.98 3.16
N LEU A 91 23.11 -25.51 3.54
CA LEU A 91 22.81 -26.94 3.46
C LEU A 91 21.92 -27.20 2.24
N ASP A 92 22.45 -27.88 1.22
CA ASP A 92 21.69 -28.25 0.03
C ASP A 92 21.28 -29.71 0.07
N LEU A 93 20.00 -29.97 0.33
CA LEU A 93 19.44 -31.32 0.36
C LEU A 93 19.32 -31.92 -1.04
N ALA A 94 19.37 -31.09 -2.10
CA ALA A 94 19.10 -31.50 -3.47
C ALA A 94 17.86 -32.42 -3.56
N ALA A 95 18.06 -33.68 -3.97
CA ALA A 95 17.03 -34.71 -4.02
C ALA A 95 17.26 -35.85 -3.02
N ALA A 96 18.03 -35.64 -1.94
CA ALA A 96 18.27 -36.61 -0.86
C ALA A 96 17.53 -36.28 0.48
N TYR A 97 17.28 -37.28 1.30
CA TYR A 97 16.71 -37.13 2.65
C TYR A 97 17.81 -36.95 3.70
N LEU A 98 17.60 -36.01 4.63
CA LEU A 98 18.40 -35.90 5.85
C LEU A 98 17.58 -36.33 7.07
N THR A 99 18.05 -37.33 7.82
CA THR A 99 17.45 -37.71 9.11
C THR A 99 18.26 -37.15 10.26
N ALA A 100 17.65 -36.30 11.08
CA ALA A 100 18.26 -35.72 12.28
C ALA A 100 17.20 -35.41 13.36
N GLY A 101 17.62 -35.25 14.62
CA GLY A 101 16.71 -34.87 15.71
C GLY A 101 16.31 -33.40 15.66
N LEU A 102 17.24 -32.53 15.26
CA LEU A 102 17.04 -31.08 15.26
C LEU A 102 17.81 -30.45 14.09
N LEU A 103 17.16 -29.54 13.37
CA LEU A 103 17.81 -28.65 12.41
C LEU A 103 17.70 -27.21 12.91
N VAL A 104 18.85 -26.57 13.11
CA VAL A 104 18.98 -25.15 13.47
C VAL A 104 19.57 -24.40 12.28
N ALA A 105 18.84 -23.41 11.77
CA ALA A 105 19.32 -22.49 10.74
C ALA A 105 19.44 -21.09 11.37
N ASN A 106 20.67 -20.61 11.53
CA ASN A 106 20.94 -19.29 12.11
C ASN A 106 20.58 -18.17 11.11
N ASP A 107 20.50 -16.94 11.60
CA ASP A 107 20.27 -15.77 10.74
C ASP A 107 21.32 -15.68 9.62
N GLY A 108 20.85 -15.42 8.39
CA GLY A 108 21.70 -15.37 7.19
C GLY A 108 22.17 -16.73 6.66
N SER A 109 21.69 -17.85 7.21
CA SER A 109 21.93 -19.19 6.66
C SER A 109 20.86 -19.62 5.65
N GLU A 110 21.15 -20.63 4.83
CA GLU A 110 20.19 -21.16 3.86
C GLU A 110 20.09 -22.69 3.87
N VAL A 111 18.86 -23.20 3.79
CA VAL A 111 18.56 -24.59 3.45
C VAL A 111 17.94 -24.64 2.05
N ARG A 112 18.44 -25.52 1.19
CA ARG A 112 17.92 -25.69 -0.17
C ARG A 112 17.39 -27.09 -0.41
N GLN A 113 16.33 -27.19 -1.22
CA GLN A 113 15.72 -28.45 -1.62
C GLN A 113 15.34 -28.45 -3.11
N GLY A 114 15.95 -29.38 -3.86
CA GLY A 114 15.79 -29.56 -5.31
C GLY A 114 14.82 -30.66 -5.72
N SER A 115 14.03 -31.21 -4.80
CA SER A 115 13.17 -32.37 -5.04
C SER A 115 11.77 -32.06 -5.59
N SER A 116 11.02 -33.12 -5.90
CA SER A 116 9.57 -33.07 -6.19
C SER A 116 8.67 -33.12 -4.96
N GLN A 117 9.21 -33.40 -3.77
CA GLN A 117 8.36 -33.57 -2.58
C GLN A 117 7.82 -32.22 -2.09
N PRO A 118 6.56 -32.20 -1.64
CA PRO A 118 5.89 -30.98 -1.23
C PRO A 118 6.28 -30.51 0.18
N GLU A 119 6.67 -31.40 1.08
CA GLU A 119 7.20 -31.08 2.41
C GLU A 119 8.74 -30.96 2.45
N PRO A 120 9.33 -30.38 3.51
CA PRO A 120 10.77 -30.41 3.72
C PRO A 120 11.30 -31.86 3.75
N ARG A 121 12.28 -32.16 2.89
CA ARG A 121 12.90 -33.49 2.74
C ARG A 121 13.98 -33.75 3.76
N ALA A 122 13.62 -33.51 5.00
CA ALA A 122 14.42 -33.93 6.11
C ALA A 122 13.47 -34.55 7.14
N SER A 123 13.74 -35.79 7.53
CA SER A 123 13.07 -36.45 8.64
C SER A 123 13.63 -35.85 9.92
N ILE A 124 13.21 -34.61 10.17
CA ILE A 124 13.66 -33.75 11.25
C ILE A 124 12.54 -33.72 12.27
N ALA A 125 12.85 -34.14 13.49
CA ALA A 125 11.85 -34.11 14.56
C ALA A 125 11.51 -32.67 14.99
N THR A 126 12.45 -31.73 14.88
CA THR A 126 12.22 -30.32 15.25
C THR A 126 13.05 -29.36 14.39
N TYR A 127 12.41 -28.31 13.89
CA TYR A 127 13.07 -27.21 13.18
C TYR A 127 13.17 -25.97 14.07
N GLN A 128 14.32 -25.30 14.03
CA GLN A 128 14.55 -23.98 14.61
C GLN A 128 15.16 -23.09 13.53
N LEU A 129 14.30 -22.42 12.77
CA LEU A 129 14.69 -21.52 11.69
C LEU A 129 14.61 -20.09 12.21
N ALA A 130 15.76 -19.41 12.27
CA ALA A 130 15.82 -18.01 12.70
C ALA A 130 15.11 -17.09 11.69
N ALA A 131 14.69 -15.90 12.12
CA ALA A 131 13.84 -15.01 11.31
C ALA A 131 14.50 -14.61 9.97
N ASP A 132 15.82 -14.43 9.97
CA ASP A 132 16.59 -14.06 8.76
C ASP A 132 17.26 -15.26 8.08
N SER A 133 16.94 -16.50 8.49
CA SER A 133 17.32 -17.70 7.74
C SER A 133 16.45 -17.87 6.50
N THR A 134 16.91 -18.60 5.48
CA THR A 134 16.15 -18.85 4.24
C THR A 134 15.97 -20.33 3.97
N PHE A 135 14.76 -20.74 3.61
CA PHE A 135 14.50 -22.05 3.04
C PHE A 135 14.09 -21.91 1.56
N THR A 136 14.80 -22.57 0.67
CA THR A 136 14.60 -22.46 -0.79
C THR A 136 14.18 -23.80 -1.40
N TYR A 137 12.98 -23.84 -1.99
CA TYR A 137 12.59 -24.90 -2.92
C TYR A 137 13.00 -24.49 -4.34
N TYR A 138 13.91 -25.22 -4.96
CA TYR A 138 14.39 -24.96 -6.33
C TYR A 138 14.14 -26.12 -7.31
N GLY A 139 13.50 -27.19 -6.81
CA GLY A 139 13.19 -28.40 -7.58
C GLY A 139 11.95 -28.29 -8.45
N ASN A 140 11.24 -29.40 -8.58
CA ASN A 140 10.00 -29.54 -9.35
C ASN A 140 8.76 -29.79 -8.46
N SER A 141 8.84 -29.47 -7.16
CA SER A 141 7.66 -29.47 -6.29
C SER A 141 6.66 -28.41 -6.77
N SER A 142 5.40 -28.78 -6.96
CA SER A 142 4.34 -27.81 -7.29
C SER A 142 3.65 -27.25 -6.04
N SER A 143 3.76 -27.92 -4.90
CA SER A 143 2.85 -27.74 -3.76
C SER A 143 3.59 -27.72 -2.41
N LEU A 144 2.92 -27.22 -1.37
CA LEU A 144 3.34 -27.30 0.02
C LEU A 144 2.26 -28.07 0.79
N LEU A 145 2.56 -29.30 1.18
CA LEU A 145 1.60 -30.26 1.76
C LEU A 145 2.12 -30.77 3.10
N ASN A 146 1.28 -31.47 3.86
CA ASN A 146 1.66 -32.09 5.12
C ASN A 146 2.13 -31.04 6.14
N SER A 147 3.02 -31.39 7.07
CA SER A 147 3.50 -30.45 8.11
C SER A 147 4.69 -29.64 7.60
N HIS A 148 4.66 -28.33 7.84
CA HIS A 148 5.76 -27.41 7.57
C HIS A 148 6.17 -26.69 8.87
N PRO A 149 7.46 -26.37 9.05
CA PRO A 149 7.91 -25.55 10.17
C PRO A 149 7.50 -24.09 9.97
N THR A 150 7.70 -23.28 11.02
CA THR A 150 7.77 -21.83 10.84
C THR A 150 9.08 -21.49 10.15
N TYR A 151 9.00 -20.77 9.04
CA TYR A 151 10.16 -20.32 8.27
C TYR A 151 10.60 -18.93 8.73
N GLY A 152 11.89 -18.64 8.63
CA GLY A 152 12.39 -17.26 8.56
C GLY A 152 11.91 -16.63 7.25
N ASN A 153 12.62 -16.93 6.17
CA ASN A 153 12.21 -16.66 4.79
C ASN A 153 11.92 -17.96 4.05
N LEU A 154 10.99 -17.91 3.10
CA LEU A 154 10.63 -19.05 2.25
C LEU A 154 10.63 -18.63 0.78
N ASN A 155 11.56 -19.18 0.01
CA ASN A 155 11.65 -19.02 -1.43
C ASN A 155 11.05 -20.25 -2.11
N PHE A 156 9.90 -20.09 -2.76
CA PHE A 156 9.27 -21.15 -3.55
C PHE A 156 9.57 -20.91 -5.04
N GLN A 157 10.71 -21.41 -5.49
CA GLN A 157 11.32 -21.15 -6.81
C GLN A 157 11.32 -22.41 -7.67
N THR A 158 10.15 -22.96 -7.97
CA THR A 158 10.05 -24.29 -8.55
C THR A 158 9.84 -24.29 -10.06
N THR A 159 10.28 -25.38 -10.70
CA THR A 159 10.19 -25.63 -12.14
C THR A 159 9.05 -26.59 -12.50
N ALA A 160 8.09 -26.77 -11.58
CA ALA A 160 7.02 -27.74 -11.74
C ALA A 160 6.14 -27.42 -12.97
N ALA A 161 5.77 -28.46 -13.72
CA ALA A 161 5.01 -28.32 -14.96
C ALA A 161 3.51 -28.05 -14.75
N GLY A 162 3.01 -28.11 -13.52
CA GLY A 162 1.59 -27.94 -13.19
C GLY A 162 1.35 -26.95 -12.07
N ASN A 163 0.09 -26.51 -11.94
CA ASN A 163 -0.34 -25.73 -10.79
C ASN A 163 -0.20 -26.57 -9.51
N GLY A 164 -0.06 -25.92 -8.37
CA GLY A 164 -0.06 -26.62 -7.09
C GLY A 164 -0.77 -25.87 -6.00
N SER A 165 -0.68 -26.41 -4.79
CA SER A 165 -1.50 -25.98 -3.66
C SER A 165 -0.70 -25.88 -2.37
N ILE A 166 -1.10 -24.95 -1.51
CA ILE A 166 -0.72 -24.92 -0.11
C ILE A 166 -1.88 -25.55 0.66
N MET A 167 -1.66 -26.74 1.21
CA MET A 167 -2.65 -27.49 2.00
C MET A 167 -2.11 -27.77 3.41
N THR A 168 -1.61 -26.71 4.03
CA THR A 168 -1.02 -26.74 5.36
C THR A 168 -1.06 -25.36 5.98
N ASN A 169 -0.97 -25.29 7.31
CA ASN A 169 -0.69 -24.02 7.97
C ASN A 169 0.71 -23.56 7.55
N LEU A 170 0.82 -22.31 7.12
CA LEU A 170 2.08 -21.76 6.66
C LEU A 170 2.37 -20.46 7.39
N THR A 171 3.48 -20.44 8.11
CA THR A 171 3.99 -19.25 8.81
C THR A 171 5.39 -18.95 8.32
N VAL A 172 5.58 -17.73 7.80
CA VAL A 172 6.88 -17.20 7.36
C VAL A 172 7.08 -15.88 8.09
N LEU A 173 8.08 -15.79 8.95
CA LEU A 173 8.30 -14.61 9.80
C LEU A 173 8.81 -13.42 8.97
N GLY A 174 9.67 -13.68 8.00
CA GLY A 174 10.16 -12.74 7.01
C GLY A 174 9.39 -12.85 5.70
N LYS A 175 10.09 -12.99 4.58
CA LYS A 175 9.52 -12.92 3.24
C LYS A 175 9.16 -14.29 2.68
N PHE A 176 7.94 -14.40 2.16
CA PHE A 176 7.54 -15.45 1.23
C PHE A 176 7.73 -14.95 -0.21
N THR A 177 8.61 -15.59 -0.97
CA THR A 177 8.85 -15.27 -2.38
C THR A 177 8.33 -16.39 -3.28
N LEU A 178 7.42 -16.06 -4.20
CA LEU A 178 6.96 -16.95 -5.26
C LEU A 178 7.68 -16.61 -6.58
N ASP A 179 8.41 -17.56 -7.14
CA ASP A 179 9.06 -17.44 -8.45
C ASP A 179 8.93 -18.76 -9.23
N LEU A 180 7.76 -18.95 -9.82
CA LEU A 180 7.47 -20.15 -10.60
C LEU A 180 8.01 -20.01 -12.02
N THR A 181 8.30 -21.12 -12.69
CA THR A 181 8.52 -21.09 -14.15
C THR A 181 7.21 -20.83 -14.90
N ASN A 182 7.13 -19.71 -15.63
CA ASN A 182 5.96 -19.27 -16.42
C ASN A 182 4.77 -18.81 -15.54
N ASP A 183 3.59 -18.67 -16.15
CA ASP A 183 2.35 -18.19 -15.50
C ASP A 183 1.65 -19.28 -14.65
N ARG A 184 2.42 -20.17 -14.02
CA ARG A 184 1.88 -21.24 -13.15
C ARG A 184 1.24 -20.68 -11.89
N GLU A 185 0.36 -21.46 -11.28
CA GLU A 185 -0.40 -21.02 -10.12
C GLU A 185 -0.07 -21.84 -8.86
N LEU A 186 0.18 -21.15 -7.74
CA LEU A 186 0.20 -21.72 -6.40
C LEU A 186 -1.04 -21.26 -5.63
N GLN A 187 -1.81 -22.23 -5.14
CA GLN A 187 -3.16 -22.01 -4.62
C GLN A 187 -3.26 -22.25 -3.12
N MET A 188 -3.62 -21.25 -2.35
CA MET A 188 -4.02 -21.43 -0.95
C MET A 188 -5.39 -22.13 -0.87
N LYS A 189 -5.53 -23.05 0.09
CA LYS A 189 -6.76 -23.81 0.36
C LYS A 189 -7.36 -23.44 1.73
N LYS A 190 -8.66 -23.63 1.88
CA LYS A 190 -9.39 -23.38 3.13
C LYS A 190 -8.94 -24.29 4.27
N ASN A 191 -9.32 -23.94 5.50
CA ASN A 191 -9.02 -24.65 6.75
C ASN A 191 -7.57 -24.55 7.25
N PHE A 192 -6.76 -23.70 6.62
CA PHE A 192 -5.38 -23.45 7.02
C PHE A 192 -5.17 -21.98 7.37
N ALA A 193 -4.25 -21.74 8.30
CA ALA A 193 -3.81 -20.41 8.69
C ALA A 193 -2.58 -19.99 7.87
N TYR A 194 -2.61 -18.75 7.36
CA TYR A 194 -1.54 -18.17 6.56
C TYR A 194 -1.06 -16.86 7.20
N SER A 195 0.24 -16.80 7.53
CA SER A 195 0.87 -15.63 8.13
C SER A 195 2.25 -15.39 7.52
N PHE A 196 2.50 -14.16 7.10
CA PHE A 196 3.72 -13.76 6.41
C PHE A 196 4.26 -12.44 6.98
N GLY A 197 5.58 -12.31 7.06
CA GLY A 197 6.22 -11.01 7.26
C GLY A 197 5.99 -10.13 6.05
N SER A 198 6.37 -10.59 4.87
CA SER A 198 6.11 -9.96 3.57
C SER A 198 5.78 -11.00 2.51
N ILE A 199 5.13 -10.59 1.42
CA ILE A 199 4.94 -11.42 0.24
C ILE A 199 5.57 -10.75 -0.98
N GLU A 200 6.33 -11.51 -1.76
CA GLU A 200 6.80 -11.09 -3.07
C GLU A 200 6.37 -12.12 -4.12
N VAL A 201 5.54 -11.70 -5.09
CA VAL A 201 5.21 -12.51 -6.26
C VAL A 201 6.09 -12.07 -7.42
N LYS A 202 7.23 -12.73 -7.60
CA LYS A 202 8.19 -12.41 -8.68
C LYS A 202 7.68 -12.85 -10.05
N ARG A 203 7.23 -14.11 -10.12
CA ARG A 203 6.75 -14.73 -11.35
C ARG A 203 5.73 -15.83 -11.05
N GLY A 204 4.72 -15.92 -11.91
CA GLY A 204 3.59 -16.81 -11.74
C GLY A 204 2.48 -16.18 -10.91
N LYS A 205 1.50 -16.99 -10.53
CA LYS A 205 0.27 -16.58 -9.88
C LYS A 205 0.17 -17.14 -8.46
N LEU A 206 -0.02 -16.26 -7.48
CA LEU A 206 -0.42 -16.65 -6.13
C LEU A 206 -1.93 -16.42 -5.98
N SER A 207 -2.70 -17.49 -5.78
CA SER A 207 -4.15 -17.40 -5.56
C SER A 207 -4.49 -17.65 -4.09
N LEU A 208 -5.06 -16.65 -3.42
CA LEU A 208 -5.29 -16.67 -1.98
C LEU A 208 -6.49 -17.54 -1.58
N ASN A 209 -7.49 -17.72 -2.45
CA ASN A 209 -8.51 -18.74 -2.25
C ASN A 209 -9.06 -19.31 -3.56
N THR A 210 -8.92 -20.63 -3.71
CA THR A 210 -9.46 -21.39 -4.86
C THR A 210 -10.53 -22.41 -4.45
N SER A 211 -10.93 -22.38 -3.18
CA SER A 211 -11.89 -23.32 -2.59
C SER A 211 -13.33 -22.90 -2.85
N SER A 212 -14.26 -23.85 -2.83
CA SER A 212 -15.69 -23.58 -2.87
C SER A 212 -16.30 -23.42 -1.46
N GLY A 213 -17.42 -22.67 -1.42
CA GLY A 213 -18.23 -22.43 -0.22
C GLY A 213 -17.87 -21.14 0.51
N THR A 214 -18.64 -20.80 1.53
CA THR A 214 -18.54 -19.54 2.27
C THR A 214 -17.46 -19.40 3.36
N PRO A 215 -16.60 -20.39 3.72
CA PRO A 215 -15.58 -20.11 4.74
C PRO A 215 -14.56 -19.11 4.18
N SER A 216 -14.33 -18.03 4.93
CA SER A 216 -13.30 -17.06 4.63
C SER A 216 -11.92 -17.63 4.99
N ILE A 217 -10.97 -17.47 4.08
CA ILE A 217 -9.54 -17.60 4.41
C ILE A 217 -9.07 -16.24 4.91
N ASN A 218 -8.35 -16.23 6.03
CA ASN A 218 -7.62 -15.04 6.48
C ASN A 218 -6.15 -15.19 6.11
N VAL A 219 -5.62 -14.21 5.39
CA VAL A 219 -4.20 -14.10 5.06
C VAL A 219 -3.65 -12.88 5.78
N ASN A 220 -2.70 -13.07 6.69
CA ASN A 220 -2.09 -11.98 7.45
C ASN A 220 -0.70 -11.68 6.89
N VAL A 221 -0.44 -10.43 6.54
CA VAL A 221 0.86 -9.94 6.07
C VAL A 221 1.25 -8.75 6.93
N GLN A 222 2.39 -8.83 7.61
CA GLN A 222 2.79 -7.82 8.60
C GLN A 222 3.36 -6.55 7.96
N HIS A 223 4.14 -6.71 6.90
CA HIS A 223 4.80 -5.64 6.15
C HIS A 223 4.23 -5.64 4.72
N ASP A 224 5.08 -5.55 3.71
CA ASP A 224 4.65 -5.23 2.35
C ASP A 224 4.26 -6.45 1.52
N ILE A 225 3.44 -6.18 0.50
CA ILE A 225 3.21 -7.05 -0.64
C ILE A 225 3.77 -6.39 -1.89
N LEU A 226 4.71 -7.06 -2.55
CA LEU A 226 5.24 -6.67 -3.86
C LEU A 226 4.80 -7.66 -4.94
N ILE A 227 4.08 -7.17 -5.93
CA ILE A 227 3.76 -7.91 -7.15
C ILE A 227 4.73 -7.41 -8.22
N ALA A 228 5.72 -8.23 -8.58
CA ALA A 228 6.70 -7.87 -9.60
C ALA A 228 6.09 -7.96 -11.01
N PRO A 229 6.75 -7.44 -12.06
CA PRO A 229 6.20 -7.38 -13.42
C PRO A 229 5.66 -8.68 -14.02
N LEU A 230 6.22 -9.83 -13.63
CA LEU A 230 5.77 -11.15 -14.10
C LEU A 230 4.89 -11.88 -13.08
N GLY A 231 4.55 -11.22 -11.97
CA GLY A 231 3.75 -11.76 -10.90
C GLY A 231 2.27 -11.45 -11.06
N THR A 232 1.44 -12.36 -10.58
CA THR A 232 0.01 -12.14 -10.39
C THR A 232 -0.38 -12.47 -8.96
N LEU A 233 -0.99 -11.52 -8.25
CA LEU A 233 -1.71 -11.80 -7.01
C LEU A 233 -3.19 -11.90 -7.34
N CYS A 234 -3.80 -13.03 -6.98
CA CYS A 234 -5.21 -13.26 -7.21
C CYS A 234 -5.95 -13.51 -5.91
N GLY A 235 -7.04 -12.77 -5.68
CA GLY A 235 -7.91 -12.95 -4.52
C GLY A 235 -8.59 -14.31 -4.56
N THR A 236 -9.57 -14.46 -5.46
CA THR A 236 -10.40 -15.67 -5.55
C THR A 236 -10.48 -16.25 -6.97
N THR A 237 -10.65 -17.56 -7.10
CA THR A 237 -10.90 -18.21 -8.42
C THR A 237 -12.17 -19.06 -8.47
N ASN A 238 -12.93 -19.07 -7.37
CA ASN A 238 -14.15 -19.86 -7.22
C ASN A 238 -15.14 -19.10 -6.32
N THR A 239 -16.02 -19.78 -5.59
CA THR A 239 -17.03 -19.18 -4.71
C THR A 239 -16.51 -18.87 -3.30
N GLY A 240 -15.27 -19.23 -2.98
CA GLY A 240 -14.62 -18.95 -1.70
C GLY A 240 -14.39 -17.47 -1.41
N HIS A 241 -14.35 -17.11 -0.12
CA HIS A 241 -14.05 -15.75 0.32
C HIS A 241 -12.64 -15.64 0.90
N VAL A 242 -11.99 -14.49 0.77
CA VAL A 242 -10.69 -14.23 1.39
C VAL A 242 -10.60 -12.81 1.91
N SER A 243 -10.07 -12.70 3.12
CA SER A 243 -9.70 -11.44 3.76
C SER A 243 -8.18 -11.38 3.86
N LEU A 244 -7.58 -10.43 3.16
CA LEU A 244 -6.16 -10.13 3.21
C LEU A 244 -5.94 -8.97 4.19
N ASN A 245 -5.35 -9.25 5.35
CA ASN A 245 -4.97 -8.23 6.33
C ASN A 245 -3.52 -7.83 6.07
N LEU A 246 -3.30 -6.57 5.72
CA LEU A 246 -2.01 -6.05 5.29
C LEU A 246 -1.57 -4.90 6.18
N GLY A 247 -0.43 -5.08 6.85
CA GLY A 247 0.17 -4.09 7.75
C GLY A 247 1.17 -3.12 7.11
N GLY A 248 1.68 -3.42 5.91
CA GLY A 248 2.59 -2.55 5.14
C GLY A 248 2.05 -2.18 3.76
N ASP A 249 2.93 -1.84 2.83
CA ASP A 249 2.51 -1.28 1.53
C ASP A 249 2.01 -2.35 0.56
N LEU A 250 1.15 -1.94 -0.37
CA LEU A 250 0.71 -2.77 -1.50
C LEU A 250 1.26 -2.18 -2.81
N ILE A 251 2.27 -2.84 -3.37
CA ILE A 251 2.99 -2.38 -4.56
C ILE A 251 2.67 -3.30 -5.74
N ASN A 252 1.90 -2.80 -6.71
CA ASN A 252 1.54 -3.55 -7.91
C ASN A 252 2.32 -3.10 -9.16
N ASN A 253 3.37 -3.85 -9.51
CA ASN A 253 4.08 -3.73 -10.78
C ASN A 253 3.72 -4.84 -11.77
N GLY A 254 2.92 -5.83 -11.36
CA GLY A 254 2.45 -6.95 -12.16
C GLY A 254 0.93 -6.92 -12.36
N THR A 255 0.26 -8.03 -12.06
CA THR A 255 -1.20 -8.14 -12.16
C THR A 255 -1.84 -8.31 -10.79
N PHE A 256 -2.75 -7.40 -10.43
CA PHE A 256 -3.65 -7.56 -9.29
C PHE A 256 -5.01 -8.00 -9.80
N GLN A 257 -5.42 -9.23 -9.44
CA GLN A 257 -6.60 -9.89 -9.99
C GLN A 257 -7.60 -10.24 -8.87
N PRO A 258 -8.63 -9.42 -8.60
CA PRO A 258 -9.56 -9.71 -7.51
C PRO A 258 -10.27 -11.06 -7.66
N ASN A 259 -10.66 -11.40 -8.88
CA ASN A 259 -11.21 -12.70 -9.25
C ASN A 259 -10.81 -13.13 -10.67
N ASN A 260 -11.07 -14.38 -11.03
CA ASN A 260 -10.80 -14.93 -12.36
C ASN A 260 -11.87 -14.64 -13.44
N GLY A 261 -12.73 -13.65 -13.22
CA GLY A 261 -13.82 -13.27 -14.12
C GLY A 261 -15.07 -14.17 -14.05
N ASN A 262 -14.98 -15.36 -13.46
CA ASN A 262 -16.08 -16.34 -13.37
C ASN A 262 -16.45 -16.73 -11.92
N GLY A 263 -15.64 -16.34 -10.93
CA GLY A 263 -15.87 -16.64 -9.53
C GLY A 263 -16.84 -15.65 -8.86
N THR A 264 -17.76 -16.15 -8.05
CA THR A 264 -18.61 -15.33 -7.16
C THR A 264 -18.00 -15.15 -5.76
N GLY A 265 -16.72 -15.50 -5.62
CA GLY A 265 -15.96 -15.29 -4.40
C GLY A 265 -15.90 -13.82 -4.02
N VAL A 266 -15.53 -13.58 -2.77
CA VAL A 266 -15.41 -12.21 -2.22
C VAL A 266 -13.98 -12.02 -1.79
N PHE A 267 -13.30 -11.04 -2.39
CA PHE A 267 -11.99 -10.60 -1.95
C PHE A 267 -12.11 -9.28 -1.19
N THR A 268 -11.66 -9.27 0.05
CA THR A 268 -11.52 -8.06 0.86
C THR A 268 -10.04 -7.84 1.18
N VAL A 269 -9.54 -6.64 0.88
CA VAL A 269 -8.23 -6.18 1.34
C VAL A 269 -8.44 -5.22 2.50
N ASN A 270 -7.81 -5.50 3.64
CA ASN A 270 -7.84 -4.66 4.82
C ASN A 270 -6.45 -4.04 5.00
N LEU A 271 -6.35 -2.73 4.80
CA LEU A 271 -5.15 -1.97 5.13
C LEU A 271 -5.23 -1.59 6.61
N ASN A 272 -4.47 -2.30 7.44
CA ASN A 272 -4.54 -2.25 8.90
C ASN A 272 -3.16 -2.08 9.56
N GLY A 273 -2.26 -1.38 8.88
CA GLY A 273 -0.95 -0.99 9.38
C GLY A 273 -1.02 -0.05 10.59
N THR A 274 0.16 0.14 11.19
CA THR A 274 0.35 1.08 12.32
C THR A 274 1.10 2.35 11.92
N VAL A 275 1.60 2.38 10.69
CA VAL A 275 2.24 3.51 10.01
C VAL A 275 1.46 3.81 8.74
N GLU A 276 1.66 4.99 8.15
CA GLU A 276 1.05 5.34 6.85
C GLU A 276 1.36 4.24 5.82
N GLN A 277 0.33 3.77 5.11
CA GLN A 277 0.47 2.73 4.08
C GLN A 277 0.26 3.32 2.69
N HIS A 278 1.01 2.82 1.72
CA HIS A 278 0.91 3.23 0.33
C HIS A 278 0.26 2.15 -0.54
N ILE A 279 -0.63 2.57 -1.44
CA ILE A 279 -1.05 1.78 -2.60
C ILE A 279 -0.28 2.30 -3.81
N ALA A 280 0.71 1.53 -4.26
CA ALA A 280 1.74 1.99 -5.19
C ALA A 280 1.99 1.04 -6.37
N GLY A 281 3.01 1.36 -7.16
CA GLY A 281 3.50 0.57 -8.29
C GLY A 281 3.15 1.17 -9.66
N SER A 282 3.50 0.45 -10.72
CA SER A 282 3.33 0.91 -12.11
C SER A 282 2.02 0.47 -12.78
N ASN A 283 1.39 -0.63 -12.35
CA ASN A 283 0.23 -1.22 -13.06
C ASN A 283 -1.12 -1.05 -12.35
N PRO A 284 -2.22 -0.76 -13.05
CA PRO A 284 -3.53 -0.46 -12.44
C PRO A 284 -3.94 -1.42 -11.33
N ILE A 285 -4.64 -0.90 -10.33
CA ILE A 285 -5.16 -1.69 -9.22
C ILE A 285 -6.65 -1.39 -9.02
N SER A 286 -7.47 -2.45 -9.05
CA SER A 286 -8.88 -2.41 -8.70
C SER A 286 -9.14 -3.40 -7.58
N PHE A 287 -9.87 -2.96 -6.55
CA PHE A 287 -10.31 -3.77 -5.44
C PHE A 287 -11.77 -4.16 -5.63
N GLU A 288 -12.10 -5.40 -5.27
CA GLU A 288 -13.50 -5.76 -5.09
C GLU A 288 -14.05 -5.09 -3.82
N ASN A 289 -13.44 -5.38 -2.67
CA ASN A 289 -13.71 -4.70 -1.41
C ASN A 289 -12.40 -4.22 -0.78
N LEU A 290 -12.40 -2.99 -0.31
CA LEU A 290 -11.28 -2.35 0.37
C LEU A 290 -11.74 -1.83 1.73
N THR A 291 -11.02 -2.19 2.78
CA THR A 291 -11.22 -1.65 4.13
C THR A 291 -10.01 -0.82 4.51
N ILE A 292 -10.25 0.43 4.89
CA ILE A 292 -9.26 1.33 5.47
C ILE A 292 -9.42 1.27 6.99
N ASN A 293 -8.44 0.68 7.67
CA ASN A 293 -8.43 0.54 9.11
C ASN A 293 -7.04 0.89 9.66
N ASN A 294 -6.52 2.04 9.22
CA ASN A 294 -5.20 2.53 9.56
C ASN A 294 -5.31 4.01 9.92
N SER A 295 -5.24 4.32 11.21
CA SER A 295 -5.35 5.70 11.72
C SER A 295 -4.22 6.63 11.25
N ALA A 296 -3.09 6.08 10.78
CA ALA A 296 -2.01 6.87 10.19
C ALA A 296 -2.32 7.30 8.74
N GLY A 297 -3.38 6.76 8.13
CA GLY A 297 -3.79 7.08 6.78
C GLY A 297 -3.31 6.09 5.73
N VAL A 298 -3.90 6.18 4.55
CA VAL A 298 -3.50 5.42 3.35
C VAL A 298 -3.30 6.39 2.20
N VAL A 299 -2.10 6.41 1.62
CA VAL A 299 -1.77 7.26 0.48
C VAL A 299 -1.94 6.49 -0.82
N LEU A 300 -2.53 7.14 -1.81
CA LEU A 300 -2.61 6.64 -3.17
C LEU A 300 -1.45 7.22 -3.97
N ASP A 301 -0.48 6.41 -4.36
CA ASP A 301 0.60 6.84 -5.28
C ASP A 301 0.20 6.62 -6.75
N ARG A 302 -1.11 6.42 -6.98
CA ARG A 302 -1.72 6.13 -8.28
C ARG A 302 -3.25 6.18 -8.22
N GLU A 303 -3.85 6.11 -9.41
CA GLU A 303 -5.29 5.82 -9.55
C GLU A 303 -5.64 4.44 -8.96
N VAL A 304 -6.68 4.41 -8.12
CA VAL A 304 -7.19 3.19 -7.48
C VAL A 304 -8.69 3.05 -7.72
N ALA A 305 -9.15 1.87 -8.12
CA ALA A 305 -10.57 1.58 -8.25
C ALA A 305 -11.10 0.66 -7.13
N VAL A 306 -12.37 0.85 -6.74
CA VAL A 306 -13.11 -0.01 -5.83
C VAL A 306 -14.48 -0.33 -6.44
N ASP A 307 -14.70 -1.60 -6.76
CA ASP A 307 -15.85 -2.05 -7.56
C ASP A 307 -17.10 -2.31 -6.70
N LYS A 308 -16.97 -2.80 -5.45
CA LYS A 308 -18.12 -3.17 -4.60
C LYS A 308 -18.22 -2.41 -3.29
N ALA A 309 -17.22 -2.46 -2.41
CA ALA A 309 -17.34 -1.81 -1.10
C ALA A 309 -16.03 -1.16 -0.66
N LEU A 310 -16.11 0.11 -0.28
CA LEU A 310 -15.09 0.81 0.48
C LEU A 310 -15.59 1.00 1.91
N THR A 311 -14.90 0.39 2.88
CA THR A 311 -15.22 0.54 4.31
C THR A 311 -14.16 1.40 4.96
N LEU A 312 -14.52 2.59 5.44
CA LEU A 312 -13.64 3.47 6.18
C LEU A 312 -13.87 3.23 7.67
N THR A 313 -13.02 2.44 8.32
CA THR A 313 -13.14 2.12 9.75
C THR A 313 -12.34 3.07 10.61
N SER A 314 -11.11 3.38 10.19
CA SER A 314 -10.17 4.26 10.89
C SER A 314 -9.15 4.82 9.90
N GLY A 315 -8.96 6.14 9.93
CA GLY A 315 -8.04 6.86 9.06
C GLY A 315 -8.60 7.23 7.70
N SER A 316 -7.92 8.18 7.07
CA SER A 316 -8.31 8.78 5.79
C SER A 316 -7.51 8.20 4.62
N VAL A 317 -8.07 8.35 3.42
CA VAL A 317 -7.39 8.06 2.16
C VAL A 317 -6.90 9.37 1.57
N HIS A 318 -5.62 9.44 1.23
CA HIS A 318 -4.97 10.60 0.63
C HIS A 318 -4.77 10.35 -0.86
N ALA A 319 -5.66 10.90 -1.68
CA ALA A 319 -5.63 10.73 -3.13
C ALA A 319 -4.75 11.77 -3.83
N GLU A 320 -4.38 12.88 -3.17
CA GLU A 320 -3.49 13.95 -3.68
C GLU A 320 -3.62 14.22 -5.21
N ASP A 321 -2.63 13.81 -6.01
CA ASP A 321 -2.56 13.98 -7.47
C ASP A 321 -3.40 12.97 -8.29
N PHE A 322 -3.96 11.97 -7.62
CA PHE A 322 -4.72 10.86 -8.18
C PHE A 322 -6.18 10.88 -7.74
N ALA A 323 -6.98 9.93 -8.22
CA ALA A 323 -8.34 9.73 -7.77
C ALA A 323 -8.60 8.29 -7.29
N LEU A 324 -9.54 8.21 -6.32
CA LEU A 324 -10.21 6.97 -5.99
C LEU A 324 -11.46 6.83 -6.87
N HIS A 325 -11.58 5.74 -7.63
CA HIS A 325 -12.70 5.46 -8.53
C HIS A 325 -13.65 4.45 -7.89
N ALA A 326 -14.87 4.88 -7.60
CA ALA A 326 -15.93 4.07 -7.06
C ALA A 326 -16.85 3.60 -8.21
N GLY A 327 -16.87 2.29 -8.47
CA GLY A 327 -17.62 1.69 -9.58
C GLY A 327 -19.15 1.87 -9.45
N PRO A 328 -19.95 1.57 -10.49
CA PRO A 328 -21.40 1.87 -10.50
C PRO A 328 -22.17 1.22 -9.34
N SER A 329 -21.78 0.02 -8.92
CA SER A 329 -22.39 -0.70 -7.78
C SER A 329 -21.65 -0.52 -6.46
N SER A 330 -20.63 0.34 -6.40
CA SER A 330 -19.82 0.52 -5.20
C SER A 330 -20.62 1.20 -4.08
N THR A 331 -20.42 0.74 -2.85
CA THR A 331 -20.90 1.40 -1.62
C THR A 331 -19.73 1.93 -0.82
N ILE A 332 -19.94 3.03 -0.09
CA ILE A 332 -18.98 3.54 0.89
C ILE A 332 -19.69 3.64 2.24
N VAL A 333 -19.08 3.08 3.27
CA VAL A 333 -19.59 3.12 4.65
C VAL A 333 -18.50 3.49 5.64
N GLY A 334 -18.89 4.02 6.80
CA GLY A 334 -17.99 4.36 7.90
C GLY A 334 -17.29 5.73 7.80
N ALA A 335 -17.63 6.52 6.78
CA ALA A 335 -17.08 7.86 6.63
C ALA A 335 -17.50 8.82 7.76
N GLY A 336 -16.59 9.67 8.22
CA GLY A 336 -16.80 10.65 9.29
C GLY A 336 -15.56 11.50 9.56
N GLU A 337 -15.52 12.24 10.68
CA GLU A 337 -14.45 13.21 10.99
C GLU A 337 -13.04 12.60 11.10
N ASN A 338 -12.92 11.28 11.27
CA ASN A 338 -11.64 10.58 11.37
C ASN A 338 -11.40 9.61 10.20
N SER A 339 -12.27 9.61 9.19
CA SER A 339 -12.31 8.61 8.15
C SER A 339 -12.96 9.17 6.87
N TYR A 340 -12.16 9.76 5.99
CA TYR A 340 -12.64 10.38 4.76
C TYR A 340 -11.57 10.37 3.67
N ILE A 341 -11.87 10.95 2.51
CA ILE A 341 -10.95 11.04 1.37
C ILE A 341 -10.49 12.48 1.22
N THR A 342 -9.18 12.72 1.24
CA THR A 342 -8.58 13.98 0.74
C THR A 342 -8.19 13.81 -0.71
N GLY A 343 -8.38 14.85 -1.53
CA GLY A 343 -8.25 14.75 -2.98
C GLY A 343 -9.53 14.26 -3.66
N TYR A 344 -9.41 13.72 -4.87
CA TYR A 344 -10.55 13.40 -5.72
C TYR A 344 -11.08 11.97 -5.48
N ILE A 345 -12.41 11.87 -5.39
CA ILE A 345 -13.14 10.61 -5.58
C ILE A 345 -14.10 10.75 -6.76
N ALA A 346 -14.05 9.78 -7.67
CA ALA A 346 -15.00 9.64 -8.76
C ALA A 346 -16.02 8.55 -8.44
N LYS A 347 -17.31 8.80 -8.70
CA LYS A 347 -18.39 7.81 -8.62
C LYS A 347 -19.11 7.72 -9.95
N GLU A 348 -19.15 6.52 -10.50
CA GLU A 348 -19.96 6.22 -11.69
C GLU A 348 -21.41 5.92 -11.29
N PHE A 349 -22.37 6.39 -12.06
CA PHE A 349 -23.80 6.17 -11.87
C PHE A 349 -24.38 5.53 -13.13
N SER A 350 -24.96 4.34 -12.95
CA SER A 350 -25.68 3.62 -14.00
C SER A 350 -27.22 3.65 -13.83
N SER A 351 -27.69 4.30 -12.77
CA SER A 351 -29.10 4.50 -12.42
C SER A 351 -29.25 5.74 -11.54
N THR A 352 -30.48 6.23 -11.40
CA THR A 352 -30.82 7.24 -10.39
C THR A 352 -30.60 6.69 -8.98
N GLY A 353 -30.37 7.57 -8.01
CA GLY A 353 -30.05 7.18 -6.64
C GLY A 353 -29.30 8.27 -5.89
N SER A 354 -29.07 8.06 -4.59
CA SER A 354 -28.27 8.97 -3.76
C SER A 354 -26.92 8.37 -3.44
N PHE A 355 -25.89 9.21 -3.38
CA PHE A 355 -24.55 8.85 -2.97
C PHE A 355 -23.93 9.99 -2.17
N VAL A 356 -23.26 9.64 -1.07
CA VAL A 356 -22.50 10.60 -0.27
C VAL A 356 -21.03 10.46 -0.65
N PHE A 357 -20.47 11.51 -1.24
CA PHE A 357 -19.04 11.62 -1.47
C PHE A 357 -18.35 11.94 -0.13
N PRO A 358 -17.54 11.01 0.42
CA PRO A 358 -16.94 11.15 1.73
C PRO A 358 -15.66 12.00 1.65
N VAL A 359 -15.75 13.20 1.10
CA VAL A 359 -14.59 14.09 0.91
C VAL A 359 -14.32 14.95 2.15
N GLY A 360 -13.07 15.34 2.31
CA GLY A 360 -12.62 16.28 3.32
C GLY A 360 -11.26 16.88 2.96
N THR A 361 -10.66 17.57 3.91
CA THR A 361 -9.29 18.12 3.82
C THR A 361 -8.51 17.73 5.07
N ASP A 362 -7.23 18.08 5.13
CA ASP A 362 -6.44 18.06 6.36
C ASP A 362 -7.12 18.76 7.55
N SER A 363 -8.00 19.74 7.31
CA SER A 363 -8.69 20.42 8.37
C SER A 363 -9.93 19.70 8.84
N GLY A 364 -10.55 18.79 8.05
CA GLY A 364 -11.62 17.86 8.47
C GLY A 364 -12.64 17.47 7.40
N TYR A 365 -13.68 16.72 7.80
CA TYR A 365 -14.69 16.11 6.92
C TYR A 365 -15.69 17.14 6.38
N SER A 366 -16.03 17.06 5.09
CA SER A 366 -16.94 18.02 4.42
C SER A 366 -17.67 17.37 3.25
N PRO A 367 -18.57 16.41 3.51
CA PRO A 367 -19.15 15.57 2.48
C PRO A 367 -20.08 16.33 1.52
N VAL A 368 -20.23 15.74 0.34
CA VAL A 368 -21.23 16.16 -0.65
C VAL A 368 -22.23 15.03 -0.86
N ASN A 369 -23.50 15.27 -0.55
CA ASN A 369 -24.58 14.37 -0.93
C ASN A 369 -25.05 14.71 -2.34
N ALA A 370 -25.07 13.73 -3.23
CA ALA A 370 -25.61 13.84 -4.57
C ALA A 370 -26.79 12.90 -4.74
N THR A 371 -27.97 13.44 -5.03
CA THR A 371 -29.14 12.67 -5.47
C THR A 371 -29.28 12.82 -6.98
N ILE A 372 -28.97 11.77 -7.73
CA ILE A 372 -29.11 11.72 -9.18
C ILE A 372 -30.58 11.53 -9.53
N ALA A 373 -31.18 12.54 -10.16
CA ALA A 373 -32.59 12.60 -10.53
C ALA A 373 -32.84 12.09 -11.95
N ALA A 374 -31.89 12.25 -12.86
CA ALA A 374 -31.97 11.76 -14.23
C ALA A 374 -30.57 11.49 -14.81
N LEU A 375 -30.49 10.58 -15.77
CA LEU A 375 -29.30 10.33 -16.58
C LEU A 375 -29.72 10.39 -18.05
N ALA A 376 -29.25 11.38 -18.79
CA ALA A 376 -29.40 11.46 -20.24
C ALA A 376 -28.28 10.67 -20.96
N THR A 377 -27.10 10.55 -20.33
CA THR A 377 -26.04 9.60 -20.70
C THR A 377 -25.86 8.55 -19.61
N ASN A 378 -25.77 7.27 -19.97
CA ASN A 378 -25.57 6.16 -19.05
C ASN A 378 -24.41 5.26 -19.52
N PRO A 379 -23.35 5.07 -18.72
CA PRO A 379 -23.14 5.66 -17.39
C PRO A 379 -22.78 7.15 -17.45
N SER A 380 -23.00 7.86 -16.34
CA SER A 380 -22.44 9.19 -16.09
C SER A 380 -21.65 9.18 -14.78
N LYS A 381 -20.66 10.04 -14.63
CA LYS A 381 -19.73 10.05 -13.50
C LYS A 381 -19.63 11.44 -12.89
N LEU A 382 -19.64 11.52 -11.56
CA LEU A 382 -19.26 12.72 -10.83
C LEU A 382 -17.92 12.50 -10.13
N THR A 383 -17.03 13.47 -10.26
CA THR A 383 -15.73 13.50 -9.59
C THR A 383 -15.70 14.68 -8.63
N VAL A 384 -15.49 14.40 -7.34
CA VAL A 384 -15.69 15.36 -6.25
C VAL A 384 -14.46 15.45 -5.37
N ALA A 385 -14.08 16.67 -5.00
CA ALA A 385 -13.06 16.96 -3.98
C ALA A 385 -13.47 18.18 -3.15
N ALA A 386 -12.94 18.26 -1.92
CA ALA A 386 -13.07 19.42 -1.04
C ALA A 386 -11.70 20.11 -0.85
N PHE A 387 -11.71 21.42 -0.61
CA PHE A 387 -10.51 22.25 -0.48
C PHE A 387 -10.66 23.27 0.66
N ASN A 388 -9.55 23.59 1.31
CA ASN A 388 -9.52 24.65 2.33
C ASN A 388 -9.53 26.04 1.71
N GLY A 389 -10.06 26.99 2.49
CA GLY A 389 -10.03 28.41 2.18
C GLY A 389 -11.30 28.90 1.52
N ALA A 390 -11.37 30.20 1.28
CA ALA A 390 -12.51 30.81 0.62
C ALA A 390 -12.59 30.32 -0.84
N GLY A 391 -13.76 29.83 -1.23
CA GLY A 391 -13.99 29.36 -2.58
C GLY A 391 -14.06 30.47 -3.63
N PRO A 392 -14.02 30.11 -4.92
CA PRO A 392 -14.08 31.08 -6.00
C PRO A 392 -15.46 31.76 -6.06
N GLY A 393 -15.47 33.08 -6.20
CA GLY A 393 -16.71 33.85 -6.41
C GLY A 393 -17.40 34.36 -5.13
N VAL A 394 -16.76 34.20 -3.96
CA VAL A 394 -17.25 34.72 -2.68
C VAL A 394 -16.21 35.60 -1.98
N GLU A 395 -16.67 36.49 -1.11
CA GLU A 395 -15.82 37.32 -0.27
C GLU A 395 -15.18 36.48 0.85
N ALA A 396 -13.84 36.44 0.91
CA ALA A 396 -13.14 35.58 1.86
C ALA A 396 -13.50 35.85 3.34
N ALA A 397 -13.72 37.12 3.70
CA ALA A 397 -14.09 37.52 5.06
C ALA A 397 -15.53 37.16 5.45
N ASN A 398 -16.38 36.83 4.49
CA ASN A 398 -17.81 36.54 4.68
C ASN A 398 -18.18 35.26 3.92
N SER A 399 -17.50 34.16 4.24
CA SER A 399 -17.65 32.88 3.55
C SER A 399 -17.44 31.70 4.47
N VAL A 400 -17.81 30.52 3.98
CA VAL A 400 -17.29 29.27 4.50
C VAL A 400 -15.90 29.07 3.88
N THR A 401 -14.87 28.87 4.70
CA THR A 401 -13.49 28.55 4.27
C THR A 401 -13.35 27.09 3.85
N ARG A 402 -14.34 26.63 3.09
CA ARG A 402 -14.45 25.32 2.45
C ARG A 402 -15.07 25.54 1.09
N PHE A 403 -14.50 24.91 0.08
CA PHE A 403 -15.11 24.85 -1.24
C PHE A 403 -14.93 23.48 -1.87
N TRP A 404 -15.76 23.19 -2.85
CA TRP A 404 -15.78 21.88 -3.51
C TRP A 404 -15.57 22.05 -5.00
N ASN A 405 -14.95 21.06 -5.63
CA ASN A 405 -14.97 20.91 -7.07
C ASN A 405 -15.83 19.68 -7.40
N VAL A 406 -16.80 19.85 -8.30
CA VAL A 406 -17.64 18.77 -8.80
C VAL A 406 -17.52 18.80 -10.31
N VAL A 407 -17.00 17.72 -10.88
CA VAL A 407 -16.80 17.57 -12.32
C VAL A 407 -17.67 16.44 -12.82
N GLU A 408 -18.39 16.69 -13.89
CA GLU A 408 -19.19 15.69 -14.59
C GLU A 408 -18.45 15.16 -15.82
N ASP A 409 -18.58 13.85 -16.03
CA ASP A 409 -18.25 13.16 -17.28
C ASP A 409 -19.48 12.32 -17.65
N GLY A 410 -20.24 12.80 -18.64
CA GLY A 410 -21.57 12.28 -18.98
C GLY A 410 -22.60 13.39 -19.13
N ASP A 411 -23.86 13.06 -18.85
CA ASP A 411 -25.00 13.97 -18.86
C ASP A 411 -26.04 13.46 -17.86
N LEU A 412 -26.09 14.09 -16.69
CA LEU A 412 -26.99 13.79 -15.59
C LEU A 412 -27.61 15.06 -14.99
N THR A 413 -28.69 14.86 -14.26
CA THR A 413 -29.30 15.90 -13.41
C THR A 413 -29.18 15.47 -11.97
N ALA A 414 -28.66 16.34 -11.09
CA ALA A 414 -28.48 16.04 -9.67
C ALA A 414 -29.00 17.14 -8.75
N ASN A 415 -29.39 16.73 -7.55
CA ASN A 415 -29.49 17.61 -6.39
C ASN A 415 -28.22 17.44 -5.57
N LEU A 416 -27.56 18.54 -5.19
CA LEU A 416 -26.34 18.52 -4.39
C LEU A 416 -26.56 19.22 -3.06
N THR A 417 -26.08 18.60 -1.99
CA THR A 417 -26.01 19.19 -0.65
C THR A 417 -24.55 19.15 -0.17
N PHE A 418 -23.97 20.33 0.01
CA PHE A 418 -22.61 20.52 0.54
C PHE A 418 -22.69 20.68 2.05
N SER A 419 -21.90 19.91 2.80
CA SER A 419 -21.85 20.00 4.26
C SER A 419 -20.49 20.51 4.71
N TYR A 420 -20.48 21.49 5.61
CA TYR A 420 -19.29 22.11 6.17
C TYR A 420 -19.37 22.11 7.70
N ARG A 421 -18.33 22.59 8.36
CA ARG A 421 -18.28 22.64 9.82
C ARG A 421 -18.45 24.08 10.28
N ASP A 422 -19.00 24.24 11.48
CA ASP A 422 -19.12 25.54 12.13
C ASP A 422 -17.77 26.29 12.21
N ALA A 423 -16.68 25.53 12.44
CA ALA A 423 -15.31 26.05 12.46
C ALA A 423 -14.82 26.59 11.10
N ASP A 424 -15.47 26.24 9.99
CA ASP A 424 -15.14 26.76 8.67
C ASP A 424 -15.84 28.11 8.37
N VAL A 425 -16.74 28.61 9.23
CA VAL A 425 -17.51 29.85 8.98
C VAL A 425 -16.72 31.09 9.43
N THR A 426 -16.53 32.08 8.53
CA THR A 426 -15.91 33.36 8.89
C THR A 426 -16.96 34.37 9.38
N THR A 427 -16.66 35.09 10.47
CA THR A 427 -17.51 36.15 11.06
C THR A 427 -17.15 37.53 10.49
N PRO A 428 -18.12 38.44 10.20
CA PRO A 428 -19.21 38.81 11.12
C PRO A 428 -20.63 38.85 10.54
N VAL A 429 -20.86 38.40 9.30
CA VAL A 429 -22.19 38.38 8.68
C VAL A 429 -22.96 37.12 9.12
N ALA A 430 -24.28 37.22 9.30
CA ALA A 430 -25.10 36.06 9.64
C ALA A 430 -25.04 35.03 8.50
N GLU A 431 -24.44 33.88 8.74
CA GLU A 431 -24.28 32.73 7.82
C GLU A 431 -25.55 32.38 7.05
N ALA A 432 -26.72 32.55 7.69
CA ALA A 432 -28.04 32.37 7.07
C ALA A 432 -28.31 33.31 5.88
N SER A 433 -27.48 34.33 5.65
CA SER A 433 -27.56 35.24 4.50
C SER A 433 -26.59 34.89 3.36
N TYR A 434 -25.73 33.88 3.54
CA TYR A 434 -24.79 33.44 2.51
C TYR A 434 -25.51 32.86 1.29
N SER A 435 -24.82 32.90 0.15
CA SER A 435 -25.25 32.32 -1.10
C SER A 435 -24.44 31.07 -1.42
N LEU A 436 -25.07 30.11 -2.11
CA LEU A 436 -24.33 29.08 -2.82
C LEU A 436 -23.96 29.62 -4.20
N VAL A 437 -22.68 29.70 -4.46
CA VAL A 437 -22.10 30.27 -5.68
C VAL A 437 -21.35 29.18 -6.42
N LYS A 438 -21.51 29.14 -7.74
CA LYS A 438 -20.71 28.28 -8.60
C LYS A 438 -19.87 29.10 -9.57
N LYS A 439 -18.65 28.65 -9.89
CA LYS A 439 -17.76 29.33 -10.84
C LYS A 439 -16.96 28.34 -11.66
N GLU A 440 -17.07 28.49 -12.99
CA GLU A 440 -16.34 27.71 -13.99
C GLU A 440 -15.02 28.40 -14.34
N GLY A 441 -13.89 27.89 -13.82
CA GLY A 441 -12.58 28.51 -14.08
C GLY A 441 -12.56 30.01 -13.73
N ASN A 442 -12.33 30.88 -14.72
CA ASN A 442 -12.32 32.34 -14.57
C ASN A 442 -13.65 32.99 -14.98
N GLY A 443 -14.69 32.19 -15.25
CA GLY A 443 -16.00 32.69 -15.63
C GLY A 443 -16.64 33.52 -14.53
N THR A 444 -17.71 34.23 -14.89
CA THR A 444 -18.51 35.00 -13.94
C THR A 444 -19.07 34.08 -12.85
N PRO A 445 -18.91 34.43 -11.55
CA PRO A 445 -19.60 33.73 -10.48
C PRO A 445 -21.11 33.72 -10.74
N VAL A 446 -21.72 32.54 -10.63
CA VAL A 446 -23.17 32.36 -10.75
C VAL A 446 -23.73 32.09 -9.36
N VAL A 447 -24.55 33.00 -8.86
CA VAL A 447 -25.34 32.79 -7.64
C VAL A 447 -26.42 31.78 -7.97
N VAL A 448 -26.30 30.57 -7.41
CA VAL A 448 -27.26 29.48 -7.65
C VAL A 448 -28.51 29.69 -6.79
N CYS A 449 -28.33 30.19 -5.58
CA CYS A 449 -29.40 30.50 -4.63
C CYS A 449 -28.87 31.43 -3.52
N THR A 450 -29.77 32.01 -2.74
CA THR A 450 -29.45 33.03 -1.72
C THR A 450 -30.12 32.72 -0.38
N GLY A 451 -29.39 33.01 0.70
CA GLY A 451 -29.85 32.95 2.09
C GLY A 451 -30.44 31.60 2.51
N SER A 452 -31.44 31.65 3.38
CA SER A 452 -32.15 30.49 3.92
C SER A 452 -32.90 29.66 2.87
N GLY A 453 -32.96 30.11 1.60
CA GLY A 453 -33.50 29.34 0.49
C GLY A 453 -32.62 28.16 0.07
N CYS A 454 -31.36 28.14 0.52
CA CYS A 454 -30.46 27.02 0.30
C CYS A 454 -29.38 26.81 1.35
N VAL A 455 -29.00 27.83 2.11
CA VAL A 455 -28.05 27.71 3.22
C VAL A 455 -28.83 27.46 4.51
N ASP A 456 -28.56 26.32 5.13
CA ASP A 456 -29.03 26.00 6.48
C ASP A 456 -27.87 26.14 7.45
N ALA A 457 -27.82 27.27 8.15
CA ALA A 457 -26.78 27.57 9.13
C ALA A 457 -26.88 26.71 10.40
N THR A 458 -28.04 26.10 10.68
CA THR A 458 -28.19 25.20 11.83
C THR A 458 -27.65 23.82 11.52
N ALA A 459 -27.85 23.36 10.29
CA ALA A 459 -27.33 22.08 9.81
C ALA A 459 -25.91 22.19 9.21
N ASN A 460 -25.37 23.41 9.06
CA ASN A 460 -24.15 23.71 8.31
C ASN A 460 -24.15 23.06 6.91
N THR A 461 -25.23 23.29 6.15
CA THR A 461 -25.36 22.78 4.78
C THR A 461 -25.75 23.85 3.77
N ALA A 462 -25.45 23.60 2.50
CA ALA A 462 -25.99 24.36 1.37
C ALA A 462 -26.51 23.41 0.28
N THR A 463 -27.76 23.59 -0.17
CA THR A 463 -28.43 22.67 -1.12
C THR A 463 -28.85 23.36 -2.41
N ALA A 464 -28.58 22.74 -3.57
CA ALA A 464 -29.14 23.13 -4.85
C ALA A 464 -29.74 21.93 -5.58
N ASN A 465 -30.88 22.14 -6.24
CA ASN A 465 -31.67 21.09 -6.89
C ASN A 465 -31.71 21.26 -8.42
N GLY A 466 -31.86 20.16 -9.15
CA GLY A 466 -32.05 20.17 -10.60
C GLY A 466 -30.83 20.67 -11.38
N LEU A 467 -29.63 20.40 -10.87
CA LEU A 467 -28.38 20.86 -11.48
C LEU A 467 -28.03 20.02 -12.71
N THR A 468 -27.69 20.70 -13.80
CA THR A 468 -27.22 20.12 -15.08
C THR A 468 -25.86 20.68 -15.52
N ALA A 469 -25.17 21.39 -14.62
CA ALA A 469 -23.86 21.98 -14.90
C ALA A 469 -23.06 22.13 -13.60
N PHE A 470 -21.88 21.52 -13.57
CA PHE A 470 -21.07 21.30 -12.39
C PHE A 470 -19.69 21.96 -12.52
N SER A 471 -19.21 22.56 -11.42
CA SER A 471 -18.01 23.39 -11.42
C SER A 471 -17.35 23.39 -10.03
N ARG A 472 -16.67 24.48 -9.68
CA ARG A 472 -16.34 24.80 -8.29
C ARG A 472 -17.51 25.48 -7.57
N TRP A 473 -17.72 25.11 -6.32
CA TRP A 473 -18.83 25.53 -5.48
C TRP A 473 -18.32 26.14 -4.19
N ALA A 474 -18.83 27.32 -3.84
CA ALA A 474 -18.46 28.09 -2.66
C ALA A 474 -19.71 28.62 -1.94
N ILE A 475 -19.58 28.86 -0.65
CA ILE A 475 -20.67 29.40 0.18
C ILE A 475 -20.19 30.71 0.81
N GLY A 476 -20.92 31.79 0.61
CA GLY A 476 -20.56 33.10 1.14
C GLY A 476 -21.27 34.26 0.47
N VAL A 477 -20.86 35.48 0.80
CA VAL A 477 -21.30 36.70 0.11
C VAL A 477 -20.72 36.71 -1.30
N PRO A 478 -21.53 36.76 -2.37
CA PRO A 478 -21.02 36.71 -3.74
C PRO A 478 -20.27 37.99 -4.11
N VAL A 479 -19.12 37.86 -4.76
CA VAL A 479 -18.42 39.01 -5.32
C VAL A 479 -19.09 39.47 -6.61
N ALA A 480 -19.18 40.80 -6.80
CA ALA A 480 -19.68 41.36 -8.05
C ALA A 480 -18.81 40.91 -9.24
N PRO A 481 -19.38 40.65 -10.42
CA PRO A 481 -18.58 40.38 -11.62
C PRO A 481 -17.69 41.58 -11.93
N SER A 482 -16.37 41.43 -11.80
CA SER A 482 -15.42 42.45 -12.27
C SER A 482 -15.37 42.38 -13.80
N SER A 483 -16.03 43.31 -14.48
CA SER A 483 -16.13 43.37 -15.95
C SER A 483 -14.86 43.89 -16.66
N ALA A 484 -13.67 43.76 -16.06
CA ALA A 484 -12.42 44.15 -16.70
C ALA A 484 -11.46 42.95 -16.74
N GLU A 485 -11.11 42.49 -17.94
CA GLU A 485 -9.91 41.67 -18.11
C GLU A 485 -8.70 42.52 -17.71
N ALA A 486 -8.02 42.13 -16.64
CA ALA A 486 -6.73 42.68 -16.30
C ALA A 486 -5.70 42.21 -17.33
N MET A 487 -4.71 43.07 -17.59
CA MET A 487 -3.58 42.75 -18.46
C MET A 487 -2.30 43.18 -17.77
N VAL A 488 -1.28 42.33 -17.86
CA VAL A 488 0.10 42.70 -17.50
C VAL A 488 0.88 42.90 -18.80
N ALA A 489 1.49 44.06 -18.96
CA ALA A 489 2.39 44.34 -20.07
C ALA A 489 3.71 44.92 -19.58
N GLY A 490 4.79 44.56 -20.27
CA GLY A 490 6.13 45.00 -19.93
C GLY A 490 7.12 44.74 -21.04
N ARG A 491 8.38 45.02 -20.75
CA ARG A 491 9.51 44.86 -21.66
C ARG A 491 10.64 44.10 -21.00
N VAL A 492 11.28 43.22 -21.76
CA VAL A 492 12.46 42.48 -21.35
C VAL A 492 13.68 43.05 -22.07
N VAL A 493 14.66 43.50 -21.29
CA VAL A 493 15.92 44.09 -21.77
C VAL A 493 17.13 43.40 -21.14
N ASN A 494 18.32 43.60 -21.70
CA ASN A 494 19.58 43.20 -21.07
C ASN A 494 20.22 44.39 -20.32
N ALA A 495 21.37 44.15 -19.68
CA ALA A 495 22.11 45.18 -18.95
C ALA A 495 22.49 46.43 -19.78
N GLU A 496 22.60 46.32 -21.11
CA GLU A 496 22.84 47.46 -22.02
C GLU A 496 21.55 48.07 -22.60
N ALA A 497 20.39 47.81 -21.99
CA ALA A 497 19.07 48.27 -22.42
C ALA A 497 18.63 47.80 -23.83
N ARG A 498 19.27 46.76 -24.36
CA ARG A 498 18.88 46.13 -25.63
C ARG A 498 17.72 45.17 -25.41
N ALA A 499 16.83 45.10 -26.38
CA ALA A 499 15.66 44.22 -26.35
C ALA A 499 16.05 42.74 -26.31
N VAL A 500 15.44 41.97 -25.41
CA VAL A 500 15.54 40.51 -25.37
C VAL A 500 14.32 39.93 -26.07
N LYS A 501 14.51 39.37 -27.27
CA LYS A 501 13.47 38.67 -28.05
C LYS A 501 13.36 37.21 -27.61
N GLY A 502 12.14 36.67 -27.60
CA GLY A 502 11.90 35.24 -27.44
C GLY A 502 11.99 34.72 -26.00
N ALA A 503 12.08 35.61 -25.00
CA ALA A 503 11.82 35.25 -23.62
C ALA A 503 10.35 34.84 -23.46
N PHE A 504 10.12 33.71 -22.80
CA PHE A 504 8.82 33.09 -22.50
C PHE A 504 8.42 33.49 -21.08
N LEU A 505 7.22 34.02 -20.91
CA LEU A 505 6.67 34.42 -19.62
C LEU A 505 5.44 33.58 -19.32
N THR A 506 5.28 33.19 -18.06
CA THR A 506 4.07 32.59 -17.53
C THR A 506 3.49 33.44 -16.41
N ALA A 507 2.17 33.43 -16.26
CA ALA A 507 1.47 33.91 -15.09
C ALA A 507 0.56 32.81 -14.57
N VAL A 508 0.65 32.54 -13.27
CA VAL A 508 -0.20 31.57 -12.57
C VAL A 508 -0.92 32.31 -11.46
N GLY A 509 -2.25 32.35 -11.54
CA GLY A 509 -3.11 32.93 -10.52
C GLY A 509 -3.53 31.91 -9.47
N THR A 510 -4.44 32.31 -8.59
CA THR A 510 -5.09 31.43 -7.61
C THR A 510 -5.96 30.35 -8.26
N ASP A 511 -6.27 30.49 -9.55
CA ASP A 511 -7.03 29.51 -10.35
C ASP A 511 -6.19 28.31 -10.83
N GLY A 512 -4.87 28.34 -10.63
CA GLY A 512 -3.90 27.32 -11.05
C GLY A 512 -3.68 27.26 -12.58
N ARG A 513 -4.27 28.16 -13.36
CA ARG A 513 -4.13 28.15 -14.82
C ARG A 513 -2.90 28.95 -15.24
N VAL A 514 -2.19 28.44 -16.24
CA VAL A 514 -1.04 29.12 -16.83
C VAL A 514 -1.48 30.01 -17.98
N ARG A 515 -1.24 31.32 -17.87
CA ARG A 515 -1.24 32.25 -19.01
C ARG A 515 0.20 32.42 -19.48
N PHE A 516 0.42 32.58 -20.78
CA PHE A 516 1.78 32.76 -21.30
C PHE A 516 1.87 33.86 -22.34
N ALA A 517 3.07 34.43 -22.47
CA ALA A 517 3.43 35.40 -23.49
C ALA A 517 4.87 35.18 -23.94
N ILE A 518 5.17 35.57 -25.18
CA ILE A 518 6.54 35.58 -25.71
C ILE A 518 6.88 37.00 -26.11
N THR A 519 8.08 37.44 -25.73
CA THR A 519 8.58 38.76 -26.11
C THR A 519 8.80 38.89 -27.62
N ASN A 520 8.34 39.99 -28.19
CA ASN A 520 8.55 40.32 -29.60
C ASN A 520 9.99 40.77 -29.89
N GLN A 521 10.27 41.16 -31.14
CA GLN A 521 11.61 41.61 -31.56
C GLN A 521 12.15 42.85 -30.84
N PHE A 522 11.27 43.63 -30.19
CA PHE A 522 11.61 44.82 -29.43
C PHE A 522 11.57 44.57 -27.91
N GLY A 523 11.37 43.32 -27.48
CA GLY A 523 11.38 42.89 -26.09
C GLY A 523 10.04 43.04 -25.37
N TYR A 524 8.97 43.49 -26.03
CA TYR A 524 7.67 43.70 -25.39
C TYR A 524 6.87 42.40 -25.27
N TYR A 525 6.12 42.25 -24.19
CA TYR A 525 5.17 41.17 -23.96
C TYR A 525 3.84 41.69 -23.37
N SER A 526 2.79 40.86 -23.47
CA SER A 526 1.46 41.12 -22.93
C SER A 526 0.83 39.81 -22.49
N LEU A 527 0.50 39.71 -21.20
CA LEU A 527 -0.26 38.61 -20.59
C LEU A 527 -1.70 39.10 -20.40
N ARG A 528 -2.64 38.47 -21.11
CA ARG A 528 -4.06 38.84 -21.18
C ARG A 528 -4.92 37.81 -20.48
N ALA A 529 -6.22 38.10 -20.37
CA ALA A 529 -7.19 37.25 -19.70
C ALA A 529 -6.77 36.93 -18.25
N LEU A 530 -6.29 37.96 -17.55
CA LEU A 530 -6.03 37.95 -16.12
C LEU A 530 -7.24 38.59 -15.41
N THR A 531 -7.44 38.25 -14.15
CA THR A 531 -8.56 38.73 -13.34
C THR A 531 -8.08 39.83 -12.40
N ALA A 532 -8.77 40.97 -12.41
CA ALA A 532 -8.56 42.02 -11.43
C ALA A 532 -8.97 41.55 -10.02
N GLY A 533 -8.24 41.97 -9.00
CA GLY A 533 -8.33 41.54 -7.61
C GLY A 533 -7.51 40.28 -7.26
N GLU A 534 -6.91 39.59 -8.24
CA GLU A 534 -6.15 38.35 -7.99
C GLU A 534 -4.64 38.59 -7.86
N THR A 535 -3.98 37.69 -7.14
CA THR A 535 -2.51 37.64 -7.05
C THR A 535 -1.95 36.63 -8.04
N TYR A 536 -0.99 37.06 -8.85
CA TYR A 536 -0.34 36.27 -9.88
C TYR A 536 1.15 36.10 -9.56
N THR A 537 1.64 34.87 -9.75
CA THR A 537 3.07 34.57 -9.82
C THR A 537 3.49 34.57 -11.28
N ILE A 538 4.31 35.55 -11.67
CA ILE A 538 4.82 35.73 -13.02
C ILE A 538 6.26 35.24 -13.10
N THR A 539 6.53 34.28 -13.98
CA THR A 539 7.87 33.71 -14.16
C THR A 539 8.36 33.95 -15.58
N ILE A 540 9.65 34.29 -15.74
CA ILE A 540 10.30 34.48 -17.03
C ILE A 540 11.36 33.40 -17.27
N TYR A 541 11.42 32.92 -18.50
CA TYR A 541 12.39 31.95 -18.99
C TYR A 541 12.95 32.34 -20.35
N SER A 542 14.25 32.09 -20.56
CA SER A 542 14.91 32.23 -21.86
C SER A 542 15.96 31.13 -22.04
N LYS A 543 16.12 30.62 -23.26
CA LYS A 543 17.21 29.69 -23.60
C LYS A 543 18.58 30.36 -23.67
N GLN A 544 18.63 31.69 -23.71
CA GLN A 544 19.84 32.46 -23.97
C GLN A 544 20.16 33.48 -22.89
N TYR A 545 19.34 33.62 -21.84
CA TYR A 545 19.52 34.69 -20.87
C TYR A 545 19.06 34.22 -19.49
N SER A 546 19.76 34.68 -18.45
CA SER A 546 19.38 34.51 -17.05
C SER A 546 18.76 35.79 -16.48
N PHE A 547 17.90 35.64 -15.47
CA PHE A 547 17.16 36.72 -14.82
C PHE A 547 17.22 36.58 -13.30
N ALA A 548 17.51 37.66 -12.57
CA ALA A 548 17.33 37.72 -11.13
C ALA A 548 16.60 39.02 -10.71
N PRO A 549 15.40 38.93 -10.09
CA PRO A 549 14.62 37.71 -9.89
C PRO A 549 13.95 37.23 -11.19
N SER A 550 13.93 35.91 -11.42
CA SER A 550 13.22 35.27 -12.55
C SER A 550 11.71 35.14 -12.32
N THR A 551 11.24 35.50 -11.12
CA THR A 551 9.83 35.41 -10.72
C THR A 551 9.43 36.66 -9.95
N ARG A 552 8.21 37.15 -10.18
CA ARG A 552 7.59 38.25 -9.44
C ARG A 552 6.17 37.89 -9.04
N VAL A 553 5.78 38.29 -7.84
CA VAL A 553 4.40 38.16 -7.37
C VAL A 553 3.76 39.53 -7.38
N ILE A 554 2.61 39.65 -8.02
CA ILE A 554 1.86 40.91 -8.11
C ILE A 554 0.39 40.68 -7.80
N THR A 555 -0.25 41.64 -7.14
CA THR A 555 -1.71 41.68 -6.98
C THR A 555 -2.24 42.68 -8.00
N LEU A 556 -3.09 42.22 -8.91
CA LEU A 556 -3.62 43.04 -10.00
C LEU A 556 -4.88 43.74 -9.53
N ASN A 557 -4.93 45.07 -9.61
CA ASN A 557 -6.16 45.83 -9.31
C ASN A 557 -6.94 46.23 -10.59
N ASP A 558 -6.24 46.41 -11.72
CA ASP A 558 -6.77 46.66 -13.06
C ASP A 558 -5.68 46.31 -14.12
N ILE A 559 -5.27 47.23 -14.99
CA ILE A 559 -4.13 47.07 -15.90
C ILE A 559 -2.82 47.39 -15.18
N GLU A 560 -1.86 46.46 -15.23
CA GLU A 560 -0.48 46.71 -14.82
C GLU A 560 0.41 46.89 -16.05
N SER A 561 0.82 48.12 -16.31
CA SER A 561 1.80 48.45 -17.36
C SER A 561 3.16 48.74 -16.74
N GLN A 562 4.25 48.28 -17.37
CA GLN A 562 5.66 48.49 -16.97
C GLN A 562 6.26 47.44 -16.03
N LEU A 563 5.75 46.20 -16.05
CA LEU A 563 6.44 45.10 -15.36
C LEU A 563 7.67 44.66 -16.18
N ASP A 564 8.78 45.36 -16.03
CA ASP A 564 9.97 45.09 -16.85
C ASP A 564 10.93 44.07 -16.20
N PHE A 565 11.54 43.22 -17.03
CA PHE A 565 12.60 42.29 -16.62
C PHE A 565 13.94 42.68 -17.25
N VAL A 566 15.02 42.59 -16.47
CA VAL A 566 16.39 42.84 -16.93
C VAL A 566 17.17 41.53 -16.85
N ALA A 567 17.78 41.13 -17.96
CA ALA A 567 18.66 39.96 -18.02
C ALA A 567 20.07 40.30 -17.49
N GLU A 568 20.65 39.40 -16.69
CA GLU A 568 21.95 39.60 -16.04
C GLU A 568 23.13 39.12 -16.91
N GLY A 569 22.88 38.30 -17.92
CA GLY A 569 23.90 37.78 -18.82
C GLY A 569 23.34 36.77 -19.81
N ARG A 570 24.12 36.47 -20.86
CA ARG A 570 23.79 35.48 -21.89
C ARG A 570 24.23 34.07 -21.48
#